data_AF-A0A539DFX0-F1
#
_entry.id   AF-A0A539DFX0-F1
#
_cell.length_a   1.000
_cell.length_b   1.000
_cell.length_c   1.000
_cell.angle_alpha   90.00
_cell.angle_beta   90.00
_cell.angle_gamma   90.00
#
_symmetry.space_group_name_H-M   'P 1'
#
loop_
_entity.id
_entity.type
_entity.pdbx_description
1 polymer ?
#
loop_
_entity_poly.entity_id
_entity_poly.type
_entity_poly.pdbx_seq_one_letter_code
_entity_poly.pdbx_strand_id
1 'polypeptide(L)'
;CALPVTWCVLNDQALGSILDGQKAQFGNRTIATMFTVQPDFAAIARACQCHGEKVVDPAEVRPALERARAANAAGMPAVVDFIVARERVEGSIEFFAKR
;
A
#
# COMPACT_ATOMS: atom_id res chain seq x y z
N CYS A 1 -11.64 -9.64 -22.42
CA CYS A 1 -12.17 -8.39 -21.86
C CYS A 1 -11.76 -8.35 -20.39
N ALA A 2 -10.66 -7.69 -20.06
CA ALA A 2 -10.25 -7.49 -18.67
C ALA A 2 -10.10 -5.99 -18.43
N LEU A 3 -10.43 -5.55 -17.21
CA LEU A 3 -10.47 -4.14 -16.85
C LEU A 3 -9.05 -3.56 -16.80
N PRO A 4 -8.73 -2.48 -17.53
CA PRO A 4 -7.40 -1.87 -17.54
C PRO A 4 -7.18 -1.03 -16.26
N VAL A 5 -7.13 -1.70 -15.11
CA VAL A 5 -7.06 -1.09 -13.78
C VAL A 5 -5.75 -1.46 -13.10
N THR A 6 -5.11 -0.47 -12.49
CA THR A 6 -3.99 -0.67 -11.58
C THR A 6 -4.42 -0.41 -10.14
N TRP A 7 -4.21 -1.38 -9.25
CA TRP A 7 -4.32 -1.20 -7.81
C TRP A 7 -2.95 -0.89 -7.21
N CYS A 8 -2.82 0.29 -6.60
CA CYS A 8 -1.64 0.67 -5.84
C CYS A 8 -1.87 0.36 -4.36
N VAL A 9 -1.14 -0.61 -3.81
CA VAL A 9 -1.19 -0.93 -2.38
C VAL A 9 -0.12 -0.11 -1.68
N LEU A 10 -0.53 0.79 -0.80
CA LEU A 10 0.38 1.55 0.07
C LEU A 10 0.60 0.74 1.35
N ASN A 11 1.59 -0.12 1.32
CA ASN A 11 1.83 -1.13 2.34
C ASN A 11 2.79 -0.61 3.41
N ASP A 12 2.22 0.02 4.43
CA ASP A 12 2.93 0.43 5.64
C ASP A 12 2.96 -0.68 6.72
N GLN A 13 2.45 -1.88 6.38
CA GLN A 13 2.35 -3.04 7.27
C GLN A 13 1.60 -2.75 8.58
N ALA A 14 0.53 -1.96 8.50
CA ALA A 14 -0.33 -1.62 9.62
C ALA A 14 -1.79 -1.42 9.19
N LEU A 15 -2.70 -1.42 10.17
CA LEU A 15 -4.01 -0.77 10.03
C LEU A 15 -3.81 0.74 10.29
N GLY A 16 -3.22 1.44 9.32
CA GLY A 16 -2.67 2.80 9.49
C GLY A 16 -3.57 3.77 10.27
N SER A 17 -4.82 3.96 9.85
CA SER A 17 -5.75 4.88 10.53
C SER A 17 -6.09 4.47 11.97
N ILE A 18 -6.16 3.17 12.25
CA ILE A 18 -6.44 2.66 13.60
C ILE A 18 -5.21 2.80 14.48
N LEU A 19 -4.02 2.56 13.93
CA LEU A 19 -2.74 2.82 14.58
C LEU A 19 -2.63 4.31 14.96
N ASP A 20 -2.97 5.21 14.05
CA ASP A 20 -2.87 6.65 14.30
C ASP A 20 -3.83 7.11 15.40
N GLY A 21 -5.09 6.64 15.39
CA GLY A 21 -6.04 6.90 16.47
C GLY A 21 -5.58 6.32 17.82
N GLN A 22 -5.06 5.09 17.82
CA GLN A 22 -4.45 4.46 18.99
C GLN A 22 -3.33 5.32 19.57
N LYS A 23 -2.45 5.84 18.70
CA LYS A 23 -1.33 6.66 19.12
C LYS A 23 -1.77 8.01 19.71
N ALA A 24 -2.68 8.69 19.02
CA ALA A 24 -3.14 10.02 19.39
C ALA A 24 -4.00 10.03 20.66
N GLN A 25 -4.89 9.05 20.83
CA GLN A 25 -5.95 9.13 21.86
C GLN A 25 -5.70 8.22 23.07
N PHE A 26 -4.80 7.23 22.97
CA PHE A 26 -4.63 6.20 23.98
C PHE A 26 -3.20 6.11 24.51
N GLY A 27 -2.54 7.26 24.68
CA GLY A 27 -1.20 7.33 25.28
C GLY A 27 -0.14 6.57 24.50
N ASN A 28 -0.18 6.67 23.17
CA ASN A 28 0.74 5.97 22.26
C ASN A 28 0.67 4.42 22.30
N ARG A 29 -0.41 3.86 22.86
CA ARG A 29 -0.57 2.40 23.01
C ARG A 29 -0.97 1.74 21.69
N THR A 30 -0.13 0.84 21.19
CA THR A 30 -0.38 0.09 19.95
C THR A 30 -0.85 -1.33 20.26
N ILE A 31 -2.02 -1.74 19.74
CA ILE A 31 -2.59 -3.09 19.92
C ILE A 31 -3.20 -3.59 18.62
N ALA A 32 -2.72 -4.74 18.14
CA ALA A 32 -3.29 -5.47 16.99
C ALA A 32 -3.43 -4.65 15.69
N THR A 33 -2.58 -3.65 15.51
CA THR A 33 -2.61 -2.71 14.37
C THR A 33 -1.32 -2.66 13.58
N MET A 34 -0.26 -3.35 14.03
CA MET A 34 1.01 -3.49 13.30
C MET A 34 1.30 -4.96 13.06
N PHE A 35 1.76 -5.30 11.86
CA PHE A 35 1.98 -6.67 11.44
C PHE A 35 3.41 -6.87 10.95
N THR A 36 4.06 -7.92 11.45
CA THR A 36 5.38 -8.38 10.97
C THR A 36 5.26 -9.30 9.77
N VAL A 37 4.18 -10.08 9.71
CA VAL A 37 3.87 -10.99 8.61
C VAL A 37 2.82 -10.33 7.73
N GLN A 38 3.15 -10.14 6.46
CA GLN A 38 2.28 -9.56 5.45
C GLN A 38 2.06 -10.54 4.30
N PRO A 39 0.88 -10.53 3.67
CA PRO A 39 0.68 -11.26 2.43
C PRO A 39 1.58 -10.69 1.32
N ASP A 40 2.00 -11.55 0.39
CA ASP A 40 2.65 -11.12 -0.83
C ASP A 40 1.58 -10.75 -1.87
N PHE A 41 1.20 -9.48 -1.89
CA PHE A 41 0.17 -8.97 -2.81
C PHE A 41 0.57 -9.12 -4.28
N ALA A 42 1.87 -9.02 -4.59
CA ALA A 42 2.37 -9.21 -5.94
C ALA A 42 2.22 -10.68 -6.38
N ALA A 43 2.52 -11.64 -5.49
CA ALA A 43 2.28 -13.06 -5.76
C ALA A 43 0.80 -13.39 -5.92
N ILE A 44 -0.07 -12.84 -5.06
CA ILE A 44 -1.53 -13.00 -5.17
C ILE A 44 -2.02 -12.49 -6.53
N ALA A 45 -1.56 -11.30 -6.97
CA ALA A 45 -1.94 -10.75 -8.26
C ALA A 45 -1.51 -11.66 -9.43
N ARG A 46 -0.28 -12.18 -9.40
CA ARG A 46 0.19 -13.14 -10.41
C ARG A 46 -0.64 -14.42 -10.42
N ALA A 47 -1.03 -14.95 -9.26
CA ALA A 47 -1.92 -16.11 -9.17
C ALA A 47 -3.29 -15.84 -9.81
N CYS A 48 -3.78 -14.60 -9.70
CA CYS A 48 -5.02 -14.13 -10.34
C CYS A 48 -4.87 -13.78 -11.84
N GLN A 49 -3.74 -14.11 -12.49
CA GLN A 49 -3.45 -13.78 -13.89
C GLN A 49 -3.37 -12.27 -14.17
N CYS A 50 -2.98 -11.49 -13.16
CA CYS A 50 -2.69 -10.06 -13.28
C CYS A 50 -1.18 -9.82 -13.32
N HIS A 51 -0.78 -8.63 -13.76
CA HIS A 51 0.55 -8.11 -13.47
C HIS A 51 0.68 -7.87 -11.96
N GLY A 52 1.75 -8.38 -11.35
CA GLY A 52 1.99 -8.25 -9.92
C GLY A 52 3.44 -7.94 -9.64
N GLU A 53 3.70 -6.77 -9.07
CA GLU A 53 5.04 -6.27 -8.77
C GLU A 53 5.10 -5.68 -7.36
N LYS A 54 6.25 -5.83 -6.70
CA LYS A 54 6.54 -5.22 -5.40
C LYS A 54 7.65 -4.19 -5.54
N VAL A 55 7.41 -2.98 -5.05
CA VAL A 55 8.33 -1.85 -5.09
C VAL A 55 8.84 -1.56 -3.68
N VAL A 56 10.16 -1.68 -3.52
CA VAL A 56 10.87 -1.39 -2.25
C VAL A 56 11.81 -0.19 -2.36
N ASP A 57 12.25 0.13 -3.58
CA ASP A 57 13.12 1.27 -3.86
C ASP A 57 12.27 2.43 -4.40
N PRO A 58 12.32 3.63 -3.80
CA PRO A 58 11.66 4.82 -4.34
C PRO A 58 12.00 5.14 -5.79
N ALA A 59 13.21 4.81 -6.26
CA ALA A 59 13.62 5.01 -7.65
C ALA A 59 12.79 4.18 -8.64
N GLU A 60 12.24 3.05 -8.19
CA GLU A 60 11.42 2.14 -9.00
C GLU A 60 9.95 2.56 -9.08
N VAL A 61 9.50 3.57 -8.34
CA VAL A 61 8.08 3.99 -8.34
C VAL A 61 7.60 4.35 -9.75
N ARG A 62 8.34 5.21 -10.45
CA ARG A 62 7.97 5.60 -11.82
C ARG A 62 8.10 4.42 -12.80
N PRO A 63 9.23 3.69 -12.87
CA PRO A 63 9.35 2.51 -13.70
C PRO A 63 8.24 1.47 -13.49
N ALA A 64 7.85 1.18 -12.25
CA ALA A 64 6.81 0.22 -11.92
C ALA A 64 5.42 0.67 -12.40
N LEU A 65 5.09 1.96 -12.23
CA LEU A 65 3.84 2.52 -12.75
C LEU A 65 3.79 2.48 -14.29
N GLU A 66 4.92 2.69 -14.97
CA GLU A 66 5.00 2.55 -16.42
C GLU A 66 4.80 1.10 -16.88
N ARG A 67 5.39 0.13 -16.18
CA ARG A 67 5.16 -1.31 -16.43
C ARG A 67 3.71 -1.71 -16.20
N ALA A 68 3.08 -1.22 -15.12
CA ALA A 68 1.67 -1.44 -14.85
C ALA A 68 0.77 -0.81 -15.92
N ARG A 69 1.10 0.40 -16.39
CA ARG A 69 0.40 1.07 -17.50
C ARG A 69 0.51 0.27 -18.79
N ALA A 70 1.69 -0.27 -19.11
CA ALA A 70 1.89 -1.12 -20.27
C ALA A 70 1.07 -2.42 -20.17
N ALA A 71 1.00 -3.05 -19.00
CA ALA A 71 0.16 -4.21 -18.75
C ALA A 71 -1.34 -3.89 -18.99
N ASN A 72 -1.83 -2.77 -18.45
CA ASN A 72 -3.20 -2.33 -18.67
C ASN A 72 -3.50 -2.10 -20.15
N ALA A 73 -2.56 -1.50 -20.90
CA ALA A 73 -2.70 -1.28 -22.34
C ALA A 73 -2.76 -2.59 -23.14
N ALA A 74 -2.12 -3.64 -22.64
CA ALA A 74 -2.21 -5.01 -23.15
C ALA A 74 -3.48 -5.76 -22.66
N GLY A 75 -4.37 -5.10 -21.92
CA GLY A 75 -5.58 -5.69 -21.39
C GLY A 75 -5.35 -6.59 -20.17
N MET A 76 -4.24 -6.43 -19.46
CA MET A 76 -3.94 -7.15 -18.22
C MET A 76 -4.04 -6.20 -17.02
N PRO A 77 -4.91 -6.46 -16.02
CA PRO A 77 -4.96 -5.66 -14.81
C PRO A 77 -3.63 -5.76 -14.02
N ALA A 78 -3.34 -4.76 -13.20
CA ALA A 78 -2.08 -4.69 -12.46
C ALA A 78 -2.28 -4.43 -10.97
N VAL A 79 -1.44 -5.04 -10.13
CA VAL A 79 -1.30 -4.71 -8.71
C VAL A 79 0.16 -4.36 -8.46
N VAL A 80 0.39 -3.19 -7.86
CA VAL A 80 1.72 -2.75 -7.45
C VAL A 80 1.72 -2.53 -5.94
N ASP A 81 2.51 -3.34 -5.24
CA ASP A 81 2.70 -3.29 -3.78
C ASP A 81 3.86 -2.38 -3.43
N PHE A 82 3.58 -1.19 -2.93
CA PHE A 82 4.58 -0.22 -2.53
C PHE A 82 4.85 -0.35 -1.03
N ILE A 83 6.08 -0.74 -0.67
CA ILE A 83 6.53 -0.62 0.71
C ILE A 83 6.72 0.86 1.03
N VAL A 84 5.98 1.35 2.01
CA VAL A 84 6.03 2.75 2.44
C VAL A 84 6.37 2.86 3.92
N ALA A 85 7.02 3.97 4.29
CA ALA A 85 7.27 4.28 5.69
C ALA A 85 5.97 4.61 6.41
N ARG A 86 5.91 4.31 7.72
CA ARG A 86 4.80 4.70 8.60
C ARG A 86 4.89 6.16 9.06
N GLU A 87 5.50 7.02 8.24
CA GLU A 87 5.59 8.45 8.52
C GLU A 87 4.23 9.12 8.25
N ARG A 88 3.91 10.17 9.00
CA ARG A 88 2.66 10.91 8.89
C ARG A 88 2.97 12.37 8.65
N VAL A 89 2.27 12.96 7.69
CA VAL A 89 2.31 14.41 7.49
C VAL A 89 1.59 15.11 8.63
N GLU A 90 2.00 16.35 8.93
CA GLU A 90 1.46 17.15 10.04
C GLU A 90 -0.08 17.21 10.05
N GLY A 91 -0.69 17.44 8.88
CA GLY A 91 -2.15 17.47 8.74
C GLY A 91 -2.84 16.16 9.15
N SER A 92 -2.19 15.00 8.94
CA SER A 92 -2.73 13.71 9.41
C SER A 92 -2.65 13.60 10.92
N ILE A 93 -1.56 14.04 11.54
CA ILE A 93 -1.38 14.02 13.00
C ILE A 93 -2.44 14.89 13.67
N GLU A 94 -2.63 16.12 13.17
CA GLU A 94 -3.65 17.02 13.69
C GLU A 94 -5.07 16.44 13.58
N PHE A 95 -5.37 15.76 12.48
CA PHE A 95 -6.69 15.17 12.27
C PHE A 95 -7.04 14.14 13.35
N PHE A 96 -6.08 13.28 13.72
CA PHE A 96 -6.31 12.26 14.74
C PHE A 96 -6.25 12.80 16.18
N ALA A 97 -5.52 13.90 16.42
CA ALA A 97 -5.46 14.55 17.73
C ALA A 97 -6.77 15.28 18.10
N LYS A 98 -7.57 15.68 17.11
CA LYS A 98 -8.83 16.43 17.30
C LYS A 98 -10.06 15.54 17.54
N ARG A 99 -9.92 14.21 17.41
CA ARG A 99 -11.00 13.25 17.68
C ARG A 99 -10.93 12.76 19.12
#